data_AF-A0A8S1M150-F1
#
_entry.id   AF-A0A8S1M150-F1
#
_cell.length_a   1.000
_cell.length_b   1.000
_cell.length_c   1.000
_cell.angle_alpha   90.00
_cell.angle_beta   90.00
_cell.angle_gamma   90.00
#
_symmetry.space_group_name_H-M   'P 1'
#
loop_
_entity.id
_entity.type
_entity.pdbx_description
1 polymer ?
#
loop_
_entity_poly.entity_id
_entity_poly.type
_entity_poly.pdbx_seq_one_letter_code
_entity_poly.pdbx_strand_id
1 'polypeptide(L)'
;MPPENTQISKKSKHIKKNKTDVHEYTEEKKKEIDRVIFCYVFQQEYQQIKKNNSLQETYEPKIQNVVSTVILKMKTKTGGEEIDKLDLDNLAHTSQNCEYKKSRFPALIQRIKEPKSTALIFEAGKMVITGTKGQIEAEEAARKFKKQIEKNNRISIEIGDIQTSNIVANSQLPYEVNLLKIHDDRSLQGSISYDRSAFPGLIYKMQNPKLAALIFYSGKIVFTGAKNETQIKDAYCQLFNILKKHSQDKNNK
;
A
#
# COMPACT_ATOMS: atom_id res chain seq x y z
N MET A 1 -38.48 62.45 32.24
CA MET A 1 -37.68 63.65 31.95
C MET A 1 -36.32 63.21 31.41
N PRO A 2 -35.57 64.08 30.70
CA PRO A 2 -34.42 63.70 29.85
C PRO A 2 -33.06 63.82 30.61
N PRO A 3 -31.86 63.77 29.98
CA PRO A 3 -31.49 63.30 28.63
C PRO A 3 -30.67 61.97 28.74
N GLU A 4 -29.43 61.69 28.29
CA GLU A 4 -28.39 62.36 27.47
C GLU A 4 -27.38 61.36 26.88
N ASN A 5 -26.52 61.82 25.95
CA ASN A 5 -25.48 61.09 25.26
C ASN A 5 -24.17 60.95 26.06
N THR A 6 -23.37 59.93 25.71
CA THR A 6 -22.01 60.16 25.20
C THR A 6 -21.64 59.08 24.19
N GLN A 7 -21.30 59.47 22.95
CA GLN A 7 -20.73 58.56 21.96
C GLN A 7 -19.20 58.58 22.03
N ILE A 8 -18.54 57.42 21.99
CA ILE A 8 -17.16 57.29 21.50
C ILE A 8 -17.14 56.19 20.43
N SER A 9 -16.36 56.41 19.37
CA SER A 9 -16.65 55.86 18.06
C SER A 9 -15.78 54.66 17.62
N LYS A 10 -16.40 53.75 16.85
CA LYS A 10 -15.82 53.05 15.67
C LYS A 10 -14.47 52.34 15.85
N LYS A 11 -14.52 50.99 15.80
CA LYS A 11 -13.87 50.23 14.70
C LYS A 11 -14.31 48.76 14.67
N SER A 12 -15.22 48.45 13.75
CA SER A 12 -15.46 47.07 13.31
C SER A 12 -14.26 46.59 12.48
N LYS A 13 -13.68 45.44 12.83
CA LYS A 13 -12.92 44.60 11.89
C LYS A 13 -13.26 43.14 12.12
N HIS A 14 -13.59 42.43 11.04
CA HIS A 14 -13.81 40.99 11.08
C HIS A 14 -12.52 40.27 11.49
N ILE A 15 -12.57 39.50 12.58
CA ILE A 15 -11.68 38.36 12.73
C ILE A 15 -12.23 37.26 11.82
N LYS A 16 -11.73 37.19 10.58
CA LYS A 16 -12.05 36.08 9.68
C LYS A 16 -11.53 34.78 10.29
N LYS A 17 -12.39 33.76 10.33
CA LYS A 17 -11.94 32.38 10.53
C LYS A 17 -11.19 31.93 9.28
N ASN A 18 -9.89 32.19 9.22
CA ASN A 18 -9.02 31.49 8.28
C ASN A 18 -8.85 30.04 8.78
N LYS A 19 -9.81 29.17 8.45
CA LYS A 19 -9.49 27.76 8.28
C LYS A 19 -8.54 27.69 7.09
N THR A 20 -7.37 27.07 7.25
CA THR A 20 -6.52 26.72 6.13
C THR A 20 -7.20 25.59 5.34
N ASP A 21 -7.49 25.84 4.07
CA ASP A 21 -8.05 24.85 3.16
C ASP A 21 -6.96 23.84 2.76
N VAL A 22 -6.68 22.89 3.65
CA VAL A 22 -5.96 21.66 3.29
C VAL A 22 -6.72 21.04 2.12
N HIS A 23 -6.10 21.01 0.94
CA HIS A 23 -6.77 20.60 -0.30
C HIS A 23 -7.25 19.14 -0.23
N GLU A 24 -8.48 18.94 0.22
CA GLU A 24 -9.07 17.61 0.32
C GLU A 24 -9.30 17.05 -1.10
N TYR A 25 -8.59 15.96 -1.40
CA TYR A 25 -8.86 15.18 -2.60
C TYR A 25 -10.32 14.73 -2.60
N THR A 26 -11.03 15.01 -3.68
CA THR A 26 -12.32 14.39 -3.98
C THR A 26 -12.24 12.88 -3.80
N GLU A 27 -13.21 12.28 -3.12
CA GLU A 27 -13.26 10.85 -2.79
C GLU A 27 -13.02 9.92 -3.99
N GLU A 28 -13.44 10.33 -5.18
CA GLU A 28 -13.23 9.60 -6.43
C GLU A 28 -11.73 9.54 -6.81
N LYS A 29 -11.02 10.67 -6.74
CA LYS A 29 -9.56 10.73 -6.95
C LYS A 29 -8.79 9.98 -5.86
N LYS A 30 -9.24 9.99 -4.60
CA LYS A 30 -8.66 9.12 -3.56
C LYS A 30 -8.75 7.64 -3.98
N LYS A 31 -9.95 7.19 -4.35
CA LYS A 31 -10.23 5.80 -4.80
C LYS A 31 -9.50 5.43 -6.10
N GLU A 32 -9.33 6.36 -7.03
CA GLU A 32 -8.55 6.17 -8.25
C GLU A 32 -7.06 6.00 -7.93
N ILE A 33 -6.47 6.92 -7.17
CA ILE A 33 -5.07 6.85 -6.73
C ILE A 33 -4.81 5.53 -5.99
N ASP A 34 -5.69 5.13 -5.07
CA ASP A 34 -5.57 3.86 -4.34
C ASP A 34 -5.71 2.62 -5.25
N ARG A 35 -6.55 2.68 -6.30
CA ARG A 35 -6.62 1.62 -7.33
C ARG A 35 -5.33 1.52 -8.14
N VAL A 36 -4.75 2.63 -8.60
CA VAL A 36 -3.52 2.57 -9.41
C VAL A 36 -2.31 2.22 -8.54
N ILE A 37 -2.25 2.67 -7.28
CA ILE A 37 -1.29 2.17 -6.28
C ILE A 37 -1.43 0.65 -6.14
N PHE A 38 -2.65 0.14 -5.90
CA PHE A 38 -2.90 -1.29 -5.76
C PHE A 38 -2.44 -2.06 -7.01
N CYS A 39 -2.82 -1.63 -8.21
CA CYS A 39 -2.40 -2.28 -9.45
C CYS A 39 -0.88 -2.26 -9.66
N TYR A 40 -0.21 -1.13 -9.42
CA TYR A 40 1.24 -1.03 -9.58
C TYR A 40 1.98 -1.89 -8.54
N VAL A 41 1.57 -1.83 -7.27
CA VAL A 41 2.21 -2.59 -6.19
C VAL A 41 1.96 -4.09 -6.37
N PHE A 42 0.73 -4.51 -6.69
CA PHE A 42 0.41 -5.90 -7.03
C PHE A 42 1.24 -6.42 -8.22
N GLN A 43 1.49 -5.58 -9.24
CA GLN A 43 2.40 -5.93 -10.34
C GLN A 43 3.85 -6.11 -9.85
N GLN A 44 4.38 -5.24 -8.98
CA GLN A 44 5.72 -5.43 -8.40
C GLN A 44 5.80 -6.71 -7.56
N GLU A 45 4.81 -6.94 -6.69
CA GLU A 45 4.69 -8.13 -5.84
C GLU A 45 4.67 -9.41 -6.67
N TYR A 46 3.83 -9.48 -7.71
CA TYR A 46 3.73 -10.63 -8.63
C TYR A 46 5.05 -10.91 -9.36
N GLN A 47 5.78 -9.88 -9.80
CA GLN A 47 7.09 -10.04 -10.45
C GLN A 47 8.20 -10.43 -9.45
N GLN A 48 8.10 -10.06 -8.17
CA GLN A 48 9.00 -10.53 -7.12
C GLN A 48 8.72 -12.01 -6.78
N ILE A 49 7.44 -12.40 -6.70
CA ILE A 49 6.99 -13.80 -6.48
C ILE A 49 7.45 -14.73 -7.60
N LYS A 50 7.58 -14.23 -8.84
CA LYS A 50 8.18 -14.97 -9.97
C LYS A 50 9.69 -15.18 -9.86
N LYS A 51 10.41 -14.33 -9.13
CA LYS A 51 11.89 -14.36 -9.04
C LYS A 51 12.41 -15.15 -7.84
N ASN A 52 11.69 -15.11 -6.71
CA ASN A 52 12.08 -15.80 -5.49
C ASN A 52 11.52 -17.23 -5.48
N ASN A 53 12.29 -18.19 -6.03
CA ASN A 53 11.84 -19.57 -6.18
C ASN A 53 12.93 -20.59 -5.75
N SER A 54 13.30 -20.56 -4.46
CA SER A 54 14.10 -21.62 -3.81
C SER A 54 13.97 -21.60 -2.28
N LEU A 55 14.26 -22.76 -1.66
CA LEU A 55 14.45 -23.05 -0.22
C LEU A 55 13.21 -23.17 0.69
N GLN A 56 12.86 -24.43 0.96
CA GLN A 56 12.17 -25.03 2.12
C GLN A 56 11.16 -24.13 2.87
N GLU A 57 9.89 -24.40 2.58
CA GLU A 57 8.75 -23.71 3.17
C GLU A 57 8.11 -24.54 4.29
N THR A 58 7.93 -23.89 5.44
CA THR A 58 6.92 -24.27 6.43
C THR A 58 5.54 -24.08 5.82
N TYR A 59 4.56 -24.89 6.21
CA TYR A 59 3.18 -24.73 5.72
C TYR A 59 2.57 -23.37 6.15
N GLU A 60 3.02 -22.83 7.29
CA GLU A 60 2.60 -21.52 7.79
C GLU A 60 2.95 -20.37 6.82
N PRO A 61 2.03 -19.41 6.61
CA PRO A 61 2.30 -18.26 5.76
C PRO A 61 3.46 -17.37 6.24
N LYS A 62 4.39 -17.07 5.34
CA LYS A 62 5.50 -16.13 5.58
C LYS A 62 5.20 -14.79 4.91
N ILE A 63 5.38 -13.67 5.62
CA ILE A 63 5.27 -12.32 5.03
C ILE A 63 6.40 -12.12 4.00
N GLN A 64 6.01 -11.71 2.80
CA GLN A 64 6.90 -11.46 1.66
C GLN A 64 7.01 -9.97 1.30
N ASN A 65 5.94 -9.20 1.50
CA ASN A 65 5.91 -7.76 1.28
C ASN A 65 4.92 -7.09 2.25
N VAL A 66 5.26 -5.89 2.69
CA VAL A 66 4.38 -4.96 3.40
C VAL A 66 4.33 -3.66 2.62
N VAL A 67 3.13 -3.13 2.45
CA VAL A 67 2.85 -1.86 1.77
C VAL A 67 2.37 -0.88 2.81
N SER A 68 3.20 0.12 3.08
CA SER A 68 2.95 1.12 4.10
C SER A 68 2.65 2.47 3.47
N THR A 69 1.71 3.21 4.05
CA THR A 69 1.29 4.53 3.60
C THR A 69 1.52 5.55 4.70
N VAL A 70 2.06 6.71 4.35
CA VAL A 70 2.28 7.83 5.28
C VAL A 70 1.98 9.16 4.59
N ILE A 71 1.51 10.13 5.37
CA ILE A 71 1.38 11.52 4.93
C ILE A 71 2.60 12.30 5.41
N LEU A 72 3.28 12.94 4.48
CA LEU A 72 4.37 13.87 4.74
C LEU A 72 3.77 15.27 4.96
N LYS A 73 4.01 15.90 6.11
CA LYS A 73 3.76 17.34 6.28
C LYS A 73 5.01 18.07 5.82
N MET A 74 4.85 19.10 5.00
CA MET A 74 5.95 19.67 4.21
C MET A 74 6.02 21.17 4.48
N LYS A 75 7.23 21.69 4.72
CA LYS A 75 7.43 23.09 5.13
C LYS A 75 8.63 23.73 4.44
N THR A 76 8.61 25.04 4.23
CA THR A 76 9.78 25.78 3.74
C THR A 76 10.89 25.77 4.79
N LYS A 77 12.14 25.45 4.40
CA LYS A 77 13.30 25.57 5.31
C LYS A 77 13.56 27.01 5.75
N THR A 78 13.11 27.98 4.95
CA THR A 78 13.30 29.43 5.14
C THR A 78 11.93 30.08 5.37
N GLY A 79 11.37 29.91 6.57
CA GLY A 79 10.09 30.49 6.98
C GLY A 79 9.20 29.53 7.77
N GLY A 80 9.30 28.23 7.53
CA GLY A 80 8.44 27.22 8.17
C GLY A 80 7.01 27.19 7.64
N GLU A 81 6.75 27.89 6.53
CA GLU A 81 5.46 27.95 5.84
C GLU A 81 5.07 26.57 5.30
N GLU A 82 3.80 26.21 5.38
CA GLU A 82 3.34 24.88 4.93
C GLU A 82 3.25 24.80 3.40
N ILE A 83 3.56 23.63 2.86
CA ILE A 83 3.64 23.36 1.42
C ILE A 83 2.62 22.27 1.08
N ASP A 84 1.58 22.63 0.33
CA ASP A 84 0.53 21.68 -0.09
C ASP A 84 0.97 20.73 -1.21
N LYS A 85 2.02 21.09 -1.99
CA LYS A 85 2.42 20.37 -3.21
C LYS A 85 3.94 20.33 -3.38
N LEU A 86 4.48 19.13 -3.56
CA LEU A 86 5.82 18.87 -4.06
C LEU A 86 5.88 19.12 -5.58
N ASP A 87 6.90 19.84 -6.00
CA ASP A 87 7.35 19.86 -7.39
C ASP A 87 8.07 18.54 -7.71
N LEU A 88 7.31 17.53 -8.14
CA LEU A 88 7.84 16.21 -8.46
C LEU A 88 8.80 16.21 -9.65
N ASP A 89 8.66 17.17 -10.57
CA ASP A 89 9.58 17.34 -11.70
C ASP A 89 10.94 17.84 -11.20
N ASN A 90 10.99 18.89 -10.38
CA ASN A 90 12.24 19.32 -9.73
C ASN A 90 12.82 18.22 -8.81
N LEU A 91 11.98 17.47 -8.08
CA LEU A 91 12.49 16.32 -7.30
C LEU A 91 13.14 15.25 -8.20
N ALA A 92 12.56 14.94 -9.36
CA ALA A 92 13.11 13.97 -10.31
C ALA A 92 14.45 14.42 -10.91
N HIS A 93 14.63 15.72 -11.16
CA HIS A 93 15.90 16.26 -11.66
C HIS A 93 16.98 16.39 -10.56
N THR A 94 16.59 16.65 -9.31
CA THR A 94 17.53 16.89 -8.20
C THR A 94 17.89 15.66 -7.38
N SER A 95 17.09 14.59 -7.43
CA SER A 95 17.22 13.42 -6.53
C SER A 95 17.69 12.16 -7.27
N GLN A 96 18.59 11.40 -6.63
CA GLN A 96 19.13 10.16 -7.19
C GLN A 96 18.13 8.99 -7.09
N ASN A 97 18.23 8.04 -8.02
CA ASN A 97 17.40 6.83 -8.10
C ASN A 97 15.89 7.12 -8.19
N CYS A 98 15.54 8.21 -8.88
CA CYS A 98 14.17 8.65 -9.15
C CYS A 98 13.75 8.33 -10.60
N GLU A 99 12.50 7.91 -10.77
CA GLU A 99 11.80 7.82 -12.05
C GLU A 99 10.50 8.62 -11.96
N TYR A 100 10.31 9.63 -12.82
CA TYR A 100 9.03 10.35 -12.93
C TYR A 100 8.68 10.61 -14.39
N LYS A 101 7.43 10.32 -14.77
CA LYS A 101 6.80 10.71 -16.02
C LYS A 101 5.29 10.86 -15.76
N LYS A 102 4.82 12.09 -15.52
CA LYS A 102 3.44 12.39 -15.11
C LYS A 102 2.37 11.77 -16.02
N SER A 103 2.64 11.71 -17.32
CA SER A 103 1.78 11.08 -18.34
C SER A 103 1.68 9.55 -18.27
N ARG A 104 2.59 8.88 -17.54
CA ARG A 104 2.56 7.43 -17.29
C ARG A 104 2.01 7.09 -15.90
N PHE A 105 2.40 7.86 -14.88
CA PHE A 105 1.98 7.65 -13.49
C PHE A 105 2.16 8.95 -12.68
N PRO A 106 1.15 9.41 -11.91
CA PRO A 106 1.18 10.70 -11.21
C PRO A 106 1.93 10.65 -9.86
N ALA A 107 3.02 9.88 -9.77
CA ALA A 107 3.88 9.83 -8.59
C ALA A 107 5.35 9.64 -8.98
N LEU A 108 6.24 10.29 -8.24
CA LEU A 108 7.69 10.09 -8.29
C LEU A 108 8.03 8.72 -7.69
N ILE A 109 8.67 7.85 -8.46
CA ILE A 109 9.12 6.54 -8.00
C ILE A 109 10.57 6.69 -7.54
N GLN A 110 10.86 6.50 -6.25
CA GLN A 110 12.23 6.55 -5.71
C GLN A 110 12.63 5.21 -5.11
N ARG A 111 13.89 4.78 -5.25
CA ARG A 111 14.35 3.44 -4.82
C ARG A 111 15.60 3.51 -3.94
N ILE A 112 15.64 2.69 -2.90
CA ILE A 112 16.82 2.51 -2.03
C ILE A 112 17.17 1.03 -1.85
N LYS A 113 18.45 0.74 -1.63
CA LYS A 113 18.97 -0.63 -1.48
C LYS A 113 18.78 -1.21 -0.07
N GLU A 114 18.86 -0.36 0.94
CA GLU A 114 18.89 -0.73 2.36
C GLU A 114 17.99 0.23 3.15
N PRO A 115 16.89 -0.25 3.77
CA PRO A 115 16.21 -1.52 3.44
C PRO A 115 15.69 -1.49 2.00
N LYS A 116 15.68 -2.65 1.32
CA LYS A 116 15.40 -2.75 -0.12
C LYS A 116 13.95 -2.38 -0.45
N SER A 117 13.72 -1.12 -0.81
CA SER A 117 12.37 -0.56 -0.90
C SER A 117 12.21 0.45 -2.04
N THR A 118 10.96 0.67 -2.43
CA THR A 118 10.53 1.67 -3.41
C THR A 118 9.46 2.55 -2.77
N ALA A 119 9.63 3.87 -2.85
CA ALA A 119 8.61 4.85 -2.52
C ALA A 119 7.88 5.32 -3.79
N LEU A 120 6.58 5.55 -3.67
CA LEU A 120 5.74 6.28 -4.62
C LEU A 120 5.32 7.58 -3.93
N ILE A 121 5.86 8.71 -4.36
CA ILE A 121 5.69 10.02 -3.73
C ILE A 121 4.78 10.87 -4.62
N PHE A 122 3.63 11.27 -4.08
CA PHE A 122 2.60 12.04 -4.78
C PHE A 122 2.75 13.53 -4.48
N GLU A 123 2.20 14.40 -5.34
CA GLU A 123 2.34 15.86 -5.24
C GLU A 123 1.93 16.38 -3.85
N ALA A 124 0.75 16.05 -3.34
CA ALA A 124 0.33 16.47 -1.99
C ALA A 124 0.82 15.54 -0.86
N GLY A 125 2.10 15.19 -0.85
CA GLY A 125 2.80 14.61 0.31
C GLY A 125 2.42 13.18 0.72
N LYS A 126 1.45 12.51 0.09
CA LYS A 126 1.20 11.08 0.29
C LYS A 126 2.41 10.30 -0.23
N MET A 127 2.99 9.44 0.61
CA MET A 127 4.05 8.52 0.25
C MET A 127 3.60 7.07 0.51
N VAL A 128 3.80 6.21 -0.48
CA VAL A 128 3.57 4.76 -0.38
C VAL A 128 4.91 4.04 -0.44
N ILE A 129 5.24 3.22 0.55
CA ILE A 129 6.46 2.42 0.61
C ILE A 129 6.10 0.96 0.36
N THR A 130 6.89 0.28 -0.46
CA THR A 130 6.78 -1.17 -0.73
C THR A 130 8.16 -1.79 -0.86
N GLY A 131 8.27 -3.10 -0.66
CA GLY A 131 9.51 -3.90 -0.71
C GLY A 131 10.00 -4.35 0.67
N THR A 132 9.49 -3.73 1.73
CA THR A 132 9.80 -4.03 3.14
C THR A 132 9.00 -5.22 3.66
N LYS A 133 9.43 -5.85 4.75
CA LYS A 133 8.78 -7.00 5.40
C LYS A 133 8.03 -6.65 6.69
N GLY A 134 8.12 -5.41 7.18
CA GLY A 134 7.46 -4.98 8.41
C GLY A 134 7.46 -3.47 8.61
N GLN A 135 6.71 -3.00 9.61
CA GLN A 135 6.53 -1.57 9.90
C GLN A 135 7.86 -0.87 10.27
N ILE A 136 8.69 -1.48 11.11
CA ILE A 136 10.00 -0.93 11.54
C ILE A 136 10.87 -0.61 10.32
N GLU A 137 10.90 -1.54 9.35
CA GLU A 137 11.65 -1.40 8.10
C GLU A 137 11.04 -0.31 7.19
N ALA A 138 9.71 -0.20 7.15
CA ALA A 138 9.02 0.87 6.44
C ALA A 138 9.27 2.27 7.06
N GLU A 139 9.40 2.37 8.38
CA GLU A 139 9.81 3.62 9.04
C GLU A 139 11.26 3.99 8.76
N GLU A 140 12.18 3.01 8.75
CA GLU A 140 13.57 3.26 8.36
C GLU A 140 13.66 3.70 6.90
N ALA A 141 12.91 3.05 6.00
CA ALA A 141 12.76 3.46 4.61
C ALA A 141 12.22 4.90 4.51
N ALA A 142 11.14 5.24 5.22
CA ALA A 142 10.56 6.58 5.22
C ALA A 142 11.58 7.65 5.68
N ARG A 143 12.35 7.36 6.74
CA ARG A 143 13.43 8.24 7.24
C ARG A 143 14.55 8.41 6.20
N LYS A 144 14.85 7.39 5.40
CA LYS A 144 15.84 7.44 4.30
C LYS A 144 15.32 8.19 3.07
N PHE A 145 14.08 7.98 2.64
CA PHE A 145 13.45 8.75 1.57
C PHE A 145 13.34 10.24 1.94
N LYS A 146 12.84 10.56 3.15
CA LYS A 146 12.84 11.94 3.71
C LYS A 146 14.21 12.61 3.52
N LYS A 147 15.28 11.98 4.00
CA LYS A 147 16.65 12.54 3.92
C LYS A 147 17.10 12.79 2.48
N GLN A 148 16.70 11.98 1.51
CA GLN A 148 17.04 12.18 0.10
C GLN A 148 16.27 13.37 -0.50
N ILE A 149 14.96 13.45 -0.26
CA ILE A 149 14.11 14.57 -0.71
C ILE A 149 14.61 15.89 -0.09
N GLU A 150 14.84 15.91 1.23
CA GLU A 150 15.32 17.11 1.94
C GLU A 150 16.72 17.56 1.53
N LYS A 151 17.61 16.66 1.06
CA LYS A 151 19.04 16.98 0.86
C LYS A 151 19.24 18.14 -0.14
N ASN A 152 18.62 18.03 -1.32
CA ASN A 152 18.85 18.94 -2.44
C ASN A 152 17.75 19.99 -2.61
N ASN A 153 16.78 20.05 -1.69
CA ASN A 153 15.59 20.90 -1.81
C ASN A 153 15.43 21.86 -0.62
N ARG A 154 14.69 22.96 -0.81
CA ARG A 154 14.38 23.95 0.24
C ARG A 154 13.20 23.55 1.14
N ILE A 155 12.91 22.24 1.20
CA ILE A 155 11.76 21.64 1.89
C ILE A 155 12.26 20.89 3.13
N SER A 156 11.55 21.04 4.25
CA SER A 156 11.65 20.16 5.42
C SER A 156 10.39 19.31 5.53
N ILE A 157 10.54 18.06 6.01
CA ILE A 157 9.49 17.05 6.00
C ILE A 157 9.27 16.48 7.40
N GLU A 158 8.05 16.54 7.90
CA GLU A 158 7.57 15.77 9.04
C GLU A 158 6.94 14.47 8.53
N ILE A 159 7.36 13.32 9.06
CA ILE A 159 6.79 12.01 8.71
C ILE A 159 5.65 11.76 9.70
N GLY A 160 4.40 11.70 9.22
CA GLY A 160 3.25 11.33 10.04
C GLY A 160 3.21 9.82 10.36
N ASP A 161 2.08 9.37 10.91
CA ASP A 161 1.90 7.95 11.26
C ASP A 161 1.99 7.04 10.04
N ILE A 162 2.81 5.99 10.13
CA ILE A 162 2.95 5.00 9.08
C ILE A 162 1.91 3.89 9.27
N GLN A 163 1.00 3.76 8.31
CA GLN A 163 -0.09 2.80 8.35
C GLN A 163 0.15 1.66 7.36
N THR A 164 0.00 0.41 7.80
CA THR A 164 0.00 -0.75 6.91
C THR A 164 -1.30 -0.77 6.07
N SER A 165 -1.15 -0.55 4.77
CA SER A 165 -2.26 -0.59 3.80
C SER A 165 -2.46 -1.96 3.18
N ASN A 166 -1.38 -2.73 2.98
CA ASN A 166 -1.44 -4.12 2.49
C ASN A 166 -0.30 -4.97 3.08
N ILE A 167 -0.55 -6.27 3.25
CA ILE A 167 0.45 -7.30 3.52
C ILE A 167 0.26 -8.40 2.46
N VAL A 168 1.36 -8.79 1.83
CA VAL A 168 1.44 -10.01 1.03
C VAL A 168 2.25 -11.06 1.78
N ALA A 169 1.65 -12.23 1.92
CA ALA A 169 2.28 -13.42 2.44
C ALA A 169 2.16 -14.57 1.44
N ASN A 170 3.03 -15.56 1.54
CA ASN A 170 2.89 -16.82 0.79
C ASN A 170 2.99 -18.03 1.71
N SER A 171 2.42 -19.14 1.26
CA SER A 171 2.51 -20.47 1.86
C SER A 171 2.70 -21.49 0.73
N GLN A 172 3.29 -22.64 1.05
CA GLN A 172 3.44 -23.76 0.13
C GLN A 172 3.05 -25.04 0.86
N LEU A 173 2.07 -25.74 0.31
CA LEU A 173 1.61 -27.05 0.78
C LEU A 173 2.56 -28.15 0.26
N PRO A 174 2.66 -29.32 0.92
CA PRO A 174 3.55 -30.39 0.47
C PRO A 174 3.01 -31.16 -0.75
N TYR A 175 1.70 -31.04 -1.02
CA TYR A 175 0.95 -31.71 -2.08
C TYR A 175 0.43 -30.71 -3.13
N GLU A 176 0.05 -31.23 -4.30
CA GLU A 176 -0.63 -30.46 -5.34
C GLU A 176 -2.13 -30.34 -4.99
N VAL A 177 -2.86 -29.41 -5.63
CA VAL A 177 -4.27 -29.14 -5.30
C VAL A 177 -5.15 -29.00 -6.54
N ASN A 178 -6.32 -29.63 -6.50
CA ASN A 178 -7.24 -29.63 -7.63
C ASN A 178 -8.05 -28.33 -7.72
N LEU A 179 -7.57 -27.37 -8.52
CA LEU A 179 -8.21 -26.05 -8.66
C LEU A 179 -9.66 -26.10 -9.15
N LEU A 180 -10.05 -27.12 -9.93
CA LEU A 180 -11.44 -27.29 -10.38
C LEU A 180 -12.35 -27.74 -9.22
N LYS A 181 -11.94 -28.76 -8.45
CA LYS A 181 -12.71 -29.19 -7.26
C LYS A 181 -12.77 -28.11 -6.17
N ILE A 182 -11.74 -27.27 -6.06
CA ILE A 182 -11.75 -26.10 -5.18
C ILE A 182 -12.72 -25.03 -5.70
N HIS A 183 -12.76 -24.78 -7.02
CA HIS A 183 -13.71 -23.84 -7.63
C HIS A 183 -15.17 -24.22 -7.34
N ASP A 184 -15.48 -25.51 -7.35
CA ASP A 184 -16.85 -26.01 -7.17
C ASP A 184 -17.23 -26.26 -5.69
N ASP A 185 -16.32 -26.05 -4.73
CA ASP A 185 -16.57 -26.36 -3.32
C ASP A 185 -17.46 -25.32 -2.63
N ARG A 186 -18.70 -25.72 -2.33
CA ARG A 186 -19.73 -24.88 -1.73
C ARG A 186 -19.47 -24.47 -0.27
N SER A 187 -18.40 -24.94 0.37
CA SER A 187 -17.97 -24.44 1.69
C SER A 187 -17.24 -23.09 1.63
N LEU A 188 -16.77 -22.68 0.44
CA LEU A 188 -16.13 -21.38 0.22
C LEU A 188 -17.18 -20.26 0.09
N GLN A 189 -17.25 -19.40 1.10
CA GLN A 189 -18.22 -18.30 1.18
C GLN A 189 -17.81 -17.03 0.40
N GLY A 190 -16.55 -16.95 -0.04
CA GLY A 190 -16.02 -15.86 -0.86
C GLY A 190 -16.29 -16.02 -2.36
N SER A 191 -16.08 -14.97 -3.15
CA SER A 191 -16.19 -15.07 -4.62
C SER A 191 -14.96 -15.77 -5.19
N ILE A 192 -15.16 -16.84 -5.95
CA ILE A 192 -14.10 -17.55 -6.67
C ILE A 192 -14.03 -17.07 -8.12
N SER A 193 -12.85 -17.10 -8.72
CA SER A 193 -12.64 -16.91 -10.16
C SER A 193 -11.45 -17.74 -10.62
N TYR A 194 -11.65 -18.65 -11.57
CA TYR A 194 -10.59 -19.46 -12.16
C TYR A 194 -10.78 -19.59 -13.67
N ASP A 195 -9.88 -18.99 -14.43
CA ASP A 195 -9.74 -19.18 -15.88
C ASP A 195 -8.25 -19.38 -16.16
N ARG A 196 -7.87 -20.62 -16.50
CA ARG A 196 -6.48 -21.01 -16.75
C ARG A 196 -5.88 -20.31 -17.98
N SER A 197 -6.69 -19.83 -18.92
CA SER A 197 -6.22 -19.10 -20.10
C SER A 197 -5.81 -17.66 -19.75
N ALA A 198 -6.56 -17.00 -18.88
CA ALA A 198 -6.25 -15.65 -18.39
C ALA A 198 -5.22 -15.63 -17.25
N PHE A 199 -5.26 -16.58 -16.32
CA PHE A 199 -4.38 -16.61 -15.14
C PHE A 199 -4.13 -18.04 -14.61
N PRO A 200 -2.87 -18.45 -14.33
CA PRO A 200 -2.53 -19.84 -13.99
C PRO A 200 -2.88 -20.30 -12.56
N GLY A 201 -3.66 -19.51 -11.81
CA GLY A 201 -4.10 -19.84 -10.45
C GLY A 201 -5.58 -19.52 -10.23
N LEU A 202 -6.17 -20.10 -9.19
CA LEU A 202 -7.52 -19.78 -8.73
C LEU A 202 -7.45 -18.53 -7.84
N ILE A 203 -8.32 -17.55 -8.09
CA ILE A 203 -8.45 -16.34 -7.28
C ILE A 203 -9.67 -16.52 -6.37
N TYR A 204 -9.45 -16.54 -5.05
CA TYR A 204 -10.51 -16.60 -4.05
C TYR A 204 -10.52 -15.31 -3.22
N LYS A 205 -11.62 -14.55 -3.27
CA LYS A 205 -11.79 -13.30 -2.50
C LYS A 205 -12.61 -13.59 -1.26
N MET A 206 -11.93 -13.68 -0.12
CA MET A 206 -12.50 -13.97 1.20
C MET A 206 -13.30 -12.76 1.71
N GLN A 207 -14.44 -13.03 2.35
CA GLN A 207 -15.27 -11.98 2.96
C GLN A 207 -14.83 -11.68 4.40
N ASN A 208 -14.52 -12.72 5.17
CA ASN A 208 -14.06 -12.62 6.55
C ASN A 208 -12.92 -13.63 6.82
N PRO A 209 -11.66 -13.18 7.00
CA PRO A 209 -11.19 -11.81 6.84
C PRO A 209 -11.28 -11.35 5.38
N LYS A 210 -11.40 -10.03 5.16
CA LYS A 210 -11.56 -9.44 3.83
C LYS A 210 -10.22 -9.31 3.10
N LEU A 211 -9.83 -10.37 2.39
CA LEU A 211 -8.59 -10.42 1.59
C LEU A 211 -8.75 -11.32 0.35
N ALA A 212 -7.72 -11.46 -0.48
CA ALA A 212 -7.67 -12.40 -1.59
C ALA A 212 -6.55 -13.44 -1.42
N ALA A 213 -6.86 -14.69 -1.72
CA ALA A 213 -5.89 -15.78 -1.87
C ALA A 213 -5.79 -16.17 -3.36
N LEU A 214 -4.56 -16.26 -3.87
CA LEU A 214 -4.25 -16.80 -5.19
C LEU A 214 -3.64 -18.19 -4.98
N ILE A 215 -4.39 -19.23 -5.36
CA ILE A 215 -4.07 -20.63 -5.10
C ILE A 215 -3.62 -21.27 -6.41
N PHE A 216 -2.43 -21.87 -6.42
CA PHE A 216 -1.84 -22.50 -7.60
C PHE A 216 -1.88 -24.03 -7.48
N TYR A 217 -2.02 -24.71 -8.62
CA TYR A 217 -2.06 -26.18 -8.69
C TYR A 217 -0.89 -26.86 -7.95
N SER A 218 0.28 -26.23 -7.93
CA SER A 218 1.48 -26.73 -7.23
C SER A 218 1.39 -26.73 -5.70
N GLY A 219 0.27 -26.34 -5.09
CA GLY A 219 0.13 -26.15 -3.64
C GLY A 219 0.64 -24.80 -3.13
N LYS A 220 1.10 -23.89 -4.02
CA LYS A 220 1.53 -22.53 -3.65
C LYS A 220 0.28 -21.66 -3.40
N ILE A 221 0.31 -20.88 -2.32
CA ILE A 221 -0.73 -19.92 -1.97
C ILE A 221 -0.07 -18.54 -1.82
N VAL A 222 -0.70 -17.50 -2.36
CA VAL A 222 -0.32 -16.10 -2.13
C VAL A 222 -1.52 -15.36 -1.56
N PHE A 223 -1.37 -14.76 -0.38
CA PHE A 223 -2.39 -13.92 0.25
C PHE A 223 -2.07 -12.45 -0.02
N THR A 224 -3.07 -11.63 -0.33
CA THR A 224 -2.95 -10.16 -0.51
C THR A 224 -4.25 -9.46 -0.11
N GLY A 225 -4.18 -8.21 0.32
CA GLY A 225 -5.29 -7.39 0.81
C GLY A 225 -5.45 -7.37 2.34
N ALA A 226 -4.60 -8.09 3.08
CA ALA A 226 -4.61 -8.08 4.54
C ALA A 226 -3.99 -6.79 5.11
N LYS A 227 -4.43 -6.36 6.30
CA LYS A 227 -3.86 -5.21 7.03
C LYS A 227 -2.97 -5.61 8.21
N ASN A 228 -3.08 -6.85 8.68
CA ASN A 228 -2.28 -7.41 9.77
C ASN A 228 -2.03 -8.91 9.54
N GLU A 229 -1.08 -9.47 10.29
CA GLU A 229 -0.68 -10.87 10.19
C GLU A 229 -1.78 -11.84 10.66
N THR A 230 -2.62 -11.44 11.62
CA THR A 230 -3.74 -12.26 12.10
C THR A 230 -4.71 -12.60 10.97
N GLN A 231 -5.06 -11.62 10.13
CA GLN A 231 -5.91 -11.86 8.95
C GLN A 231 -5.29 -12.87 7.95
N ILE A 232 -3.96 -12.93 7.84
CA ILE A 232 -3.28 -13.95 7.03
C ILE A 232 -3.45 -15.34 7.67
N LYS A 233 -3.26 -15.44 8.98
CA LYS A 233 -3.39 -16.71 9.74
C LYS A 233 -4.83 -17.22 9.73
N ASP A 234 -5.81 -16.36 9.99
CA ASP A 234 -7.24 -16.70 9.95
C ASP A 234 -7.66 -17.22 8.56
N ALA A 235 -7.24 -16.53 7.50
CA ALA A 235 -7.50 -16.94 6.12
C ALA A 235 -6.85 -18.29 5.76
N TYR A 236 -5.62 -18.50 6.19
CA TYR A 236 -4.91 -19.77 5.99
C TYR A 236 -5.61 -20.91 6.73
N CYS A 237 -5.99 -20.72 8.00
CA CYS A 237 -6.71 -21.72 8.79
C CYS A 237 -8.06 -22.12 8.18
N GLN A 238 -8.83 -21.16 7.65
CA GLN A 238 -10.08 -21.47 6.93
C GLN A 238 -9.82 -22.28 5.65
N LEU A 239 -8.81 -21.90 4.87
CA LEU A 239 -8.50 -22.57 3.60
C LEU A 239 -7.87 -23.96 3.79
N PHE A 240 -7.05 -24.16 4.83
CA PHE A 240 -6.22 -25.35 4.99
C PHE A 240 -7.00 -26.67 4.87
N ASN A 241 -8.16 -26.77 5.51
CA ASN A 241 -9.00 -27.97 5.46
C ASN A 241 -9.59 -28.22 4.06
N ILE A 242 -9.94 -27.16 3.32
CA ILE A 242 -10.52 -27.25 1.97
C ILE A 242 -9.42 -27.59 0.95
N LEU A 243 -8.24 -27.01 1.09
CA LEU A 243 -7.07 -27.33 0.26
C LEU A 243 -6.57 -28.76 0.52
N LYS A 244 -6.58 -29.22 1.77
CA LYS A 244 -6.26 -30.61 2.15
C LYS A 244 -7.30 -31.60 1.64
N LYS A 245 -8.60 -31.26 1.67
CA LYS A 245 -9.69 -32.08 1.09
C LYS A 245 -9.53 -32.32 -0.41
N HIS A 246 -8.95 -31.34 -1.13
CA HIS A 246 -8.73 -31.39 -2.58
C HIS A 246 -7.26 -31.58 -2.96
N SER A 247 -6.45 -32.15 -2.07
CA SER A 247 -5.06 -32.51 -2.35
C SER A 247 -4.96 -33.57 -3.45
N GLN A 248 -3.88 -33.52 -4.22
CA GLN A 248 -3.51 -34.53 -5.20
C GLN A 248 -2.09 -35.00 -4.91
N ASP A 249 -1.93 -36.31 -4.75
CA ASP A 249 -0.61 -36.95 -4.66
C ASP A 249 0.08 -36.90 -6.02
N LYS A 250 1.37 -36.55 -6.01
CA LYS A 250 2.20 -36.41 -7.22
C LYS A 250 2.46 -37.73 -7.95
N ASN A 251 2.06 -38.87 -7.37
CA ASN A 251 2.44 -40.21 -7.80
C ASN A 251 1.32 -40.97 -8.56
N ASN A 252 0.17 -40.35 -8.83
CA ASN A 252 -0.90 -40.94 -9.65
C ASN A 252 -0.86 -40.44 -11.10
N LYS A 253 0.22 -40.77 -11.81
CA LYS A 253 0.41 -40.65 -13.26
C LYS A 253 1.32 -41.76 -13.77
#